data_AF-A0A5K0YL12-F1
#
_entry.id   AF-A0A5K0YL12-F1
#
_cell.length_a   1.000
_cell.length_b   1.000
_cell.length_c   1.000
_cell.angle_alpha   90.00
_cell.angle_beta   90.00
_cell.angle_gamma   90.00
#
_symmetry.space_group_name_H-M   'P 1'
#
loop_
_entity.id
_entity.type
_entity.pdbx_description
1 polymer ?
#
loop_
_entity_poly.entity_id
_entity_poly.type
_entity_poly.pdbx_seq_one_letter_code
_entity_poly.pdbx_strand_id
1 'polypeptide(L)' 'VLAPLPIGFAVFMVHLATIPLTGTGINPARSLGAAVIYNHEETWRVH' A
#
# COMPACT_ATOMS: atom_id res chain seq x y z
N VAL A 1 -0.17 -13.70 -24.49
CA VAL A 1 -1.29 -13.05 -23.76
C VAL A 1 -0.68 -12.30 -22.60
N LEU A 2 -0.80 -10.97 -22.62
CA LEU A 2 -0.16 -10.07 -21.67
C LEU A 2 -0.49 -10.51 -20.22
N ALA A 3 0.51 -10.47 -19.35
CA ALA A 3 0.46 -10.85 -17.93
C ALA A 3 -0.07 -9.78 -16.92
N PRO A 4 -0.67 -8.63 -17.28
CA PRO A 4 -1.06 -7.63 -16.29
C PRO A 4 -2.34 -8.01 -15.54
N LEU A 5 -3.19 -8.88 -16.10
CA LEU A 5 -4.45 -9.26 -15.46
C LEU A 5 -4.22 -10.09 -14.18
N PRO A 6 -3.37 -11.14 -14.17
CA PRO A 6 -3.03 -11.84 -12.94
C PRO A 6 -2.31 -10.96 -11.91
N ILE A 7 -1.45 -10.03 -12.35
CA ILE A 7 -0.71 -9.12 -11.46
C ILE A 7 -1.68 -8.16 -10.77
N GLY A 8 -2.60 -7.54 -11.52
CA GLY A 8 -3.62 -6.67 -10.95
C GLY A 8 -4.53 -7.39 -9.96
N PHE A 9 -4.86 -8.66 -10.23
CA PHE A 9 -5.71 -9.46 -9.35
C PHE A 9 -5.01 -9.89 -8.06
N ALA A 10 -3.71 -10.21 -8.12
CA ALA A 10 -2.90 -10.49 -6.93
C ALA A 10 -2.83 -9.26 -6.01
N VAL A 11 -2.61 -8.07 -6.58
CA VAL A 11 -2.62 -6.81 -5.83
C VAL A 11 -4.01 -6.58 -5.21
N PHE A 12 -5.08 -6.78 -5.96
CA PHE A 12 -6.46 -6.64 -5.45
C PHE A 12 -6.75 -7.57 -4.25
N MET A 13 -6.38 -8.85 -4.35
CA MET A 13 -6.57 -9.82 -3.25
C MET A 13 -5.75 -9.46 -2.00
N VAL A 14 -4.50 -9.05 -2.19
CA VAL A 14 -3.66 -8.61 -1.06
C VAL A 14 -4.24 -7.36 -0.39
N HIS A 15 -4.83 -6.44 -1.16
CA HIS A 15 -5.51 -5.27 -0.59
C HIS A 15 -6.69 -5.69 0.30
N LEU A 16 -7.57 -6.57 -0.17
CA LEU A 16 -8.71 -7.03 0.62
C LEU A 16 -8.28 -7.67 1.96
N ALA A 17 -7.16 -8.39 1.98
CA ALA A 17 -6.68 -9.06 3.19
C ALA A 17 -5.90 -8.15 4.16
N THR A 18 -5.18 -7.14 3.65
CA THR A 18 -4.21 -6.36 4.46
C THR A 18 -4.62 -4.93 4.77
N ILE A 19 -5.71 -4.41 4.17
CA ILE A 19 -6.32 -3.13 4.56
C ILE A 19 -6.60 -3.04 6.06
N PRO A 20 -7.25 -4.02 6.72
CA PRO A 20 -7.59 -3.91 8.15
C PRO A 20 -6.38 -4.05 9.09
N LEU A 21 -5.22 -4.49 8.59
CA LEU A 21 -4.01 -4.68 9.37
C LEU A 21 -3.07 -3.48 9.28
N THR A 22 -2.75 -3.03 8.06
CA THR A 22 -1.75 -1.96 7.82
C THR A 22 -2.14 -0.99 6.70
N GLY A 23 -3.37 -1.07 6.18
CA GLY A 23 -3.79 -0.27 5.00
C GLY A 23 -3.13 -0.72 3.68
N THR A 24 -2.51 -1.90 3.67
CA THR A 24 -1.77 -2.47 2.53
C THR A 24 -0.55 -1.64 2.10
N GLY A 25 0.47 -1.61 2.97
CA GLY A 25 1.75 -0.91 2.75
C GLY A 25 2.74 -1.60 1.79
N ILE A 26 2.30 -2.44 0.85
CA ILE A 26 3.19 -3.23 -0.04
C ILE A 26 3.96 -2.39 -1.08
N ASN A 27 3.75 -1.07 -1.12
CA ASN A 27 4.40 -0.17 -2.06
C ASN A 27 5.07 1.00 -1.29
N PRO A 28 6.41 0.96 -1.12
CA PRO A 28 7.16 1.98 -0.38
C PRO A 28 6.98 3.40 -0.90
N ALA A 29 6.86 3.60 -2.22
CA ALA A 29 6.65 4.94 -2.80
C ALA A 29 5.26 5.51 -2.48
N ARG A 30 4.23 4.65 -2.48
CA ARG A 30 2.85 5.01 -2.08
C ARG A 30 2.74 5.28 -0.59
N SER A 31 3.47 4.54 0.22
CA SER A 31 3.56 4.81 1.64
C SER A 31 4.26 6.15 1.86
N LEU A 32 5.49 6.34 1.38
CA LEU A 32 6.28 7.56 1.61
C LEU A 32 5.56 8.84 1.15
N GLY A 33 4.93 8.82 -0.03
CA GLY A 33 4.16 9.98 -0.52
C GLY A 33 2.99 10.34 0.38
N ALA A 34 2.32 9.35 0.97
CA ALA A 34 1.24 9.60 1.93
C ALA A 34 1.76 10.20 3.24
N ALA A 35 2.90 9.75 3.77
CA ALA A 35 3.48 10.32 4.99
C ALA A 35 3.95 11.77 4.80
N VAL A 36 4.54 12.09 3.65
CA VAL A 36 4.98 13.46 3.33
C VAL A 36 3.78 14.42 3.24
N ILE A 37 2.70 14.02 2.57
CA ILE A 37 1.51 14.88 2.39
C ILE A 37 0.68 14.98 3.69
N TYR A 38 0.54 13.87 4.42
CA TYR A 38 -0.26 13.83 5.66
C TYR A 38 0.48 14.48 6.84
N ASN A 39 1.82 14.39 6.85
CA ASN A 39 2.73 15.06 7.78
C ASN A 39 2.32 14.97 9.26
N HIS A 40 2.03 13.74 9.73
CA HIS A 40 1.68 13.47 11.12
C HIS A 40 2.82 12.69 11.81
N GLU A 41 3.18 13.06 13.04
CA GLU A 41 4.33 12.46 13.73
C GLU A 41 4.20 10.94 13.87
N GLU A 42 3.01 10.41 14.16
CA GLU A 42 2.82 8.96 14.21
C GLU A 42 3.04 8.26 12.87
N THR A 43 2.69 8.89 11.74
CA THR A 43 2.92 8.30 10.40
C THR A 43 4.39 8.30 10.00
N TRP A 44 5.18 9.25 10.49
CA TRP A 44 6.64 9.22 10.34
C TRP A 44 7.29 8.17 11.23
N ARG A 45 6.67 7.85 12.37
CA ARG A 45 7.24 6.92 13.35
C ARG A 45 7.05 5.44 12.98
N VAL A 46 6.07 5.13 12.14
CA VAL A 46 5.74 3.75 11.72
C VAL A 46 6.02 3.46 10.24
N HIS A 47 6.55 4.45 9.51
CA HIS A 47 7.06 4.29 8.15
C HIS A 47 8.47 3.70 8.14
#